data_AF-A0A6N7IW59-F1
#
_entry.id   AF-A0A6N7IW59-F1
#
_cell.length_a   1.000
_cell.length_b   1.000
_cell.length_c   1.000
_cell.angle_alpha   90.00
_cell.angle_beta   90.00
_cell.angle_gamma   90.00
#
_symmetry.space_group_name_H-M   'P 1'
#
loop_
_entity.id
_entity.type
_entity.pdbx_description
1 polymer ?
#
loop_
_entity_poly.entity_id
_entity_poly.type
_entity_poly.pdbx_seq_one_letter_code
_entity_poly.pdbx_strand_id
1 'polypeptide(L)'
;MQQRAAMMVALCLKKKESWCCDLNSKMTAAANEIGNSIFKYYEEEYLDTLFSNELVVEDVIFQILVECCRYAYLINAEKHSLKYYIERDGLELELARKNNKRIIDYVNDHYELEGKRLKETIGVDILKPDTKPQKQTNRFPGYELSEFQYWEIQNIHDMGLVKAIIERRIGSSKKISVDRFIDMANQYDEVIGKQRGKFNIEQEATIFSSLVLFTLETKYSFEFFYALATEMEAAGVTQIPDMENRLMATAGSYKCTSCLPDICPAYAHDNDRFVEYPMILQRQRFLKQIVSLPAGSIGELSFSRIIEANVLANAVQSHIYLNGKPMRVWFAENTDINDWASVFETYDVFRTYHENKSWSPAKIQAVRKMYDALSLNYKSLSRKPSIEN
;
A
#
# COMPACT_ATOMS: atom_id res chain seq x y z
N MET A 1 24.30 6.44 -25.09
CA MET A 1 23.27 6.67 -24.05
C MET A 1 22.22 5.56 -24.07
N GLN A 2 21.41 5.38 -25.13
CA GLN A 2 20.44 4.25 -25.25
C GLN A 2 21.06 2.85 -25.10
N GLN A 3 22.25 2.62 -25.67
CA GLN A 3 22.97 1.34 -25.54
C GLN A 3 23.47 1.06 -24.12
N ARG A 4 23.66 2.11 -23.29
CA ARG A 4 24.18 2.00 -21.92
C ARG A 4 23.05 1.86 -20.90
N ALA A 5 21.89 2.48 -21.13
CA ALA A 5 20.66 2.25 -20.37
C ALA A 5 20.13 0.83 -20.58
N ALA A 6 20.04 0.38 -21.84
CA ALA A 6 19.70 -1.01 -22.15
C ALA A 6 20.73 -2.01 -21.58
N MET A 7 22.01 -1.63 -21.55
CA MET A 7 23.07 -2.46 -20.96
C MET A 7 23.06 -2.44 -19.42
N MET A 8 22.70 -1.35 -18.75
CA MET A 8 22.53 -1.28 -17.29
C MET A 8 21.30 -2.04 -16.83
N VAL A 9 20.15 -1.87 -17.51
CA VAL A 9 18.95 -2.69 -17.27
C VAL A 9 19.25 -4.17 -17.54
N ALA A 10 19.94 -4.50 -18.64
CA ALA A 10 20.34 -5.88 -18.93
C ALA A 10 21.45 -6.43 -18.00
N LEU A 11 22.34 -5.60 -17.44
CA LEU A 11 23.35 -6.01 -16.47
C LEU A 11 22.77 -6.20 -15.07
N CYS A 12 21.81 -5.37 -14.66
CA CYS A 12 21.05 -5.55 -13.43
C CYS A 12 20.18 -6.80 -13.49
N LEU A 13 19.48 -7.04 -14.60
CA LEU A 13 18.74 -8.29 -14.84
C LEU A 13 19.67 -9.53 -14.99
N LYS A 14 20.96 -9.34 -15.29
CA LYS A 14 21.97 -10.41 -15.37
C LYS A 14 22.62 -10.78 -14.03
N LYS A 15 22.46 -10.01 -12.95
CA LYS A 15 22.81 -10.47 -11.58
C LYS A 15 21.75 -11.47 -11.10
N LYS A 16 21.79 -12.63 -11.77
CA LYS A 16 20.90 -13.80 -11.71
C LYS A 16 21.14 -14.68 -10.48
N GLU A 17 21.10 -14.12 -9.29
CA GLU A 17 21.06 -14.91 -8.06
C GLU A 17 19.99 -14.35 -7.10
N SER A 18 18.70 -14.47 -7.48
CA SER A 18 17.57 -14.81 -6.58
C SER A 18 16.17 -14.60 -7.19
N TRP A 19 16.01 -14.18 -8.45
CA TRP A 19 14.69 -13.84 -9.02
C TRP A 19 14.29 -14.88 -10.07
N CYS A 20 13.67 -15.96 -9.63
CA CYS A 20 13.13 -17.00 -10.51
C CYS A 20 11.59 -16.91 -10.54
N CYS A 21 11.06 -15.85 -11.16
CA CYS A 21 9.71 -15.78 -11.73
C CYS A 21 9.78 -14.78 -12.91
N ASP A 22 9.57 -15.26 -14.13
CA ASP A 22 9.76 -14.50 -15.37
C ASP A 22 8.51 -13.64 -15.66
N LEU A 23 8.63 -12.32 -15.57
CA LEU A 23 7.65 -11.41 -16.19
C LEU A 23 7.39 -11.90 -17.62
N ASN A 24 6.13 -11.95 -18.03
CA ASN A 24 5.85 -12.34 -19.41
C ASN A 24 6.44 -11.31 -20.40
N SER A 25 6.52 -11.65 -21.69
CA SER A 25 7.17 -10.79 -22.68
C SER A 25 6.55 -9.40 -22.79
N LYS A 26 5.22 -9.28 -22.63
CA LYS A 26 4.50 -8.01 -22.66
C LYS A 26 4.86 -7.15 -21.45
N MET A 27 4.88 -7.73 -20.25
CA MET A 27 5.22 -7.03 -19.02
C MET A 27 6.70 -6.69 -18.93
N THR A 28 7.56 -7.54 -19.50
CA THR A 28 8.99 -7.23 -19.69
C THR A 28 9.17 -6.02 -20.60
N ALA A 29 8.44 -5.95 -21.72
CA ALA A 29 8.49 -4.79 -22.61
C ALA A 29 8.00 -3.50 -21.93
N ALA A 30 6.90 -3.58 -21.16
CA ALA A 30 6.40 -2.45 -20.38
C ALA A 30 7.43 -1.99 -19.33
N ALA A 31 8.03 -2.92 -18.57
CA ALA A 31 9.07 -2.62 -17.60
C ALA A 31 10.28 -1.91 -18.23
N ASN A 32 10.73 -2.39 -19.39
CA ASN A 32 11.83 -1.77 -20.13
C ASN A 32 11.49 -0.37 -20.61
N GLU A 33 10.27 -0.12 -21.09
CA GLU A 33 9.85 1.21 -21.53
C GLU A 33 9.78 2.21 -20.37
N ILE A 34 9.30 1.76 -19.20
CA ILE A 34 9.31 2.56 -17.97
C ILE A 34 10.75 2.90 -17.58
N GLY A 35 11.64 1.92 -17.51
CA GLY A 35 13.05 2.14 -17.18
C GLY A 35 13.74 3.08 -18.17
N ASN A 36 13.54 2.87 -19.48
CA ASN A 36 14.08 3.75 -20.52
C ASN A 36 13.59 5.18 -20.37
N SER A 37 12.32 5.37 -20.01
CA SER A 37 11.74 6.69 -19.80
C SER A 37 12.31 7.38 -18.55
N ILE A 38 12.53 6.64 -17.45
CA ILE A 38 13.20 7.18 -16.26
C ILE A 38 14.59 7.71 -16.64
N PHE A 39 15.42 6.91 -17.32
CA PHE A 39 16.76 7.35 -17.75
C PHE A 39 16.75 8.42 -18.85
N LYS A 40 15.63 8.60 -19.55
CA LYS A 40 15.51 9.62 -20.59
C LYS A 40 15.13 10.99 -20.02
N TYR A 41 14.26 11.02 -19.01
CA TYR A 41 13.64 12.25 -18.53
C TYR A 41 14.23 12.79 -17.22
N TYR A 42 14.94 11.96 -16.45
CA TYR A 42 15.51 12.34 -15.16
C TYR A 42 17.03 12.46 -15.24
N GLU A 43 17.59 13.43 -14.51
CA GLU A 43 19.02 13.71 -14.49
C GLU A 43 19.83 12.57 -13.85
N GLU A 44 21.00 12.27 -14.43
CA GLU A 44 21.87 11.16 -13.98
C GLU A 44 22.32 11.33 -12.52
N GLU A 45 22.69 12.55 -12.10
CA GLU A 45 23.13 12.83 -10.72
C GLU A 45 22.01 12.63 -9.69
N TYR A 46 20.77 12.97 -10.05
CA TYR A 46 19.60 12.69 -9.20
C TYR A 46 19.38 11.18 -9.06
N LEU A 47 19.41 10.44 -10.17
CA LEU A 47 19.20 8.99 -10.16
C LEU A 47 20.34 8.27 -9.40
N ASP A 48 21.58 8.70 -9.55
CA ASP A 48 22.75 8.16 -8.81
C ASP A 48 22.68 8.46 -7.32
N THR A 49 22.08 9.59 -6.93
CA THR A 49 21.86 9.94 -5.52
C THR A 49 20.74 9.11 -4.90
N LEU A 50 19.67 8.91 -5.66
CA LEU A 50 18.48 8.16 -5.25
C LEU A 50 18.78 6.67 -5.11
N PHE A 51 19.36 6.08 -6.14
CA PHE A 51 19.64 4.65 -6.20
C PHE A 51 20.96 4.32 -5.52
N SER A 52 20.94 3.32 -4.64
CA SER A 52 22.05 2.91 -3.80
C SER A 52 21.98 1.40 -3.53
N ASN A 53 22.79 0.88 -2.60
CA ASN A 53 22.78 -0.55 -2.29
C ASN A 53 21.41 -1.04 -1.79
N GLU A 54 20.65 -0.18 -1.12
CA GLU A 54 19.34 -0.51 -0.54
C GLU A 54 18.18 -0.36 -1.53
N LEU A 55 18.31 0.50 -2.54
CA LEU A 55 17.25 0.84 -3.49
C LEU A 55 17.79 0.92 -4.92
N VAL A 56 17.17 0.19 -5.84
CA VAL A 56 17.55 0.16 -7.25
C VAL A 56 16.39 0.61 -8.15
N VAL A 57 16.65 0.92 -9.41
CA VAL A 57 15.62 1.40 -10.35
C VAL A 57 14.49 0.39 -10.54
N GLU A 58 14.81 -0.91 -10.48
CA GLU A 58 13.84 -2.00 -10.57
C GLU A 58 12.77 -1.90 -9.48
N ASP A 59 13.14 -1.43 -8.28
CA ASP A 59 12.19 -1.26 -7.18
C ASP A 59 11.09 -0.25 -7.54
N VAL A 60 11.47 0.86 -8.18
CA VAL A 60 10.55 1.89 -8.69
C VAL A 60 9.69 1.32 -9.82
N ILE A 61 10.31 0.60 -10.77
CA ILE A 61 9.60 -0.01 -11.90
C ILE A 61 8.54 -0.99 -11.41
N PHE A 62 8.89 -1.89 -10.48
CA PHE A 62 7.94 -2.87 -9.95
C PHE A 62 6.81 -2.23 -9.14
N GLN A 63 7.10 -1.18 -8.37
CA GLN A 63 6.03 -0.42 -7.70
C GLN A 63 5.03 0.13 -8.72
N ILE A 64 5.52 0.73 -9.81
CA ILE A 64 4.67 1.25 -10.90
C ILE A 64 3.86 0.14 -11.56
N LEU A 65 4.47 -1.00 -11.87
CA LEU A 65 3.80 -2.15 -12.48
C LEU A 65 2.68 -2.68 -11.60
N VAL A 66 2.94 -2.88 -10.30
CA VAL A 66 1.92 -3.36 -9.34
C VAL A 66 0.75 -2.38 -9.23
N GLU A 67 1.02 -1.08 -9.14
CA GLU A 67 -0.03 -0.07 -9.09
C GLU A 67 -0.88 -0.04 -10.37
N CYS A 68 -0.24 -0.16 -11.54
CA CYS A 68 -0.94 -0.19 -12.84
C CYS A 68 -1.75 -1.47 -13.03
N CYS A 69 -1.21 -2.64 -12.67
CA CYS A 69 -1.93 -3.92 -12.71
C CYS A 69 -3.09 -3.95 -11.72
N ARG A 70 -2.92 -3.40 -10.51
CA ARG A 70 -4.01 -3.22 -9.54
C ARG A 70 -5.11 -2.33 -10.12
N TYR A 71 -4.75 -1.21 -10.72
CA TYR A 71 -5.71 -0.31 -11.37
C TYR A 71 -6.49 -1.00 -12.49
N ALA A 72 -5.77 -1.71 -13.38
CA ALA A 72 -6.37 -2.47 -14.48
C ALA A 72 -7.33 -3.57 -13.98
N TYR A 73 -6.91 -4.33 -12.96
CA TYR A 73 -7.77 -5.34 -12.34
C TYR A 73 -9.06 -4.73 -11.78
N LEU A 74 -8.96 -3.65 -10.99
CA LEU A 74 -10.13 -3.05 -10.34
C LEU A 74 -11.14 -2.46 -11.34
N ILE A 75 -10.67 -1.97 -12.49
CA ILE A 75 -11.54 -1.44 -13.55
C ILE A 75 -12.22 -2.55 -14.33
N ASN A 76 -11.48 -3.61 -14.66
CA ASN A 76 -11.94 -4.66 -15.55
C ASN A 76 -12.61 -5.84 -14.83
N ALA A 77 -12.46 -5.95 -13.50
CA ALA A 77 -13.08 -7.03 -12.74
C ALA A 77 -14.59 -7.02 -12.91
N GLU A 78 -15.16 -8.21 -13.09
CA GLU A 78 -16.60 -8.39 -13.17
C GLU A 78 -17.27 -7.90 -11.88
N LYS A 79 -18.38 -7.18 -12.04
CA LYS A 79 -19.11 -6.60 -10.91
C LYS A 79 -20.45 -7.27 -10.77
N HIS A 80 -20.80 -7.59 -9.54
CA HIS A 80 -22.06 -8.22 -9.20
C HIS A 80 -22.80 -7.46 -8.11
N SER A 81 -24.12 -7.65 -8.05
CA SER A 81 -24.94 -7.09 -6.98
C SER A 81 -24.64 -7.74 -5.63
N LEU A 82 -24.92 -7.06 -4.52
CA LEU A 82 -24.86 -7.69 -3.19
C LEU A 82 -25.75 -8.94 -3.08
N LYS A 83 -26.87 -8.99 -3.81
CA LYS A 83 -27.76 -10.15 -3.83
C LYS A 83 -27.02 -11.39 -4.36
N TYR A 84 -26.23 -11.24 -5.42
CA TYR A 84 -25.43 -12.32 -5.99
C TYR A 84 -24.50 -12.94 -4.95
N TYR A 85 -23.75 -12.11 -4.21
CA TYR A 85 -22.82 -12.60 -3.18
C TYR A 85 -23.55 -13.29 -2.02
N ILE A 86 -24.68 -12.73 -1.56
CA ILE A 86 -25.51 -13.34 -0.50
C ILE A 86 -26.02 -14.72 -0.91
N GLU A 87 -26.50 -14.86 -2.15
CA GLU A 87 -27.01 -16.13 -2.69
C GLU A 87 -25.87 -17.15 -2.89
N ARG A 88 -24.73 -16.70 -3.43
CA ARG A 88 -23.52 -17.52 -3.61
C ARG A 88 -23.02 -18.08 -2.28
N ASP A 89 -22.99 -17.25 -1.24
CA ASP A 89 -22.46 -17.62 0.08
C ASP A 89 -23.50 -18.39 0.93
N GLY A 90 -24.70 -18.66 0.38
CA GLY A 90 -25.74 -19.44 1.04
C GLY A 90 -26.34 -18.77 2.28
N LEU A 91 -26.28 -17.43 2.36
CA LEU A 91 -26.72 -16.67 3.51
C LEU A 91 -28.22 -16.36 3.45
N GLU A 92 -28.88 -16.26 4.62
CA GLU A 92 -30.28 -15.84 4.69
C GLU A 92 -30.43 -14.39 4.20
N LEU A 93 -31.27 -14.20 3.18
CA LEU A 93 -31.29 -13.00 2.36
C LEU A 93 -31.54 -11.72 3.16
N GLU A 94 -32.53 -11.70 4.05
CA GLU A 94 -32.93 -10.47 4.75
C GLU A 94 -31.95 -10.11 5.87
N LEU A 95 -31.46 -11.10 6.64
CA LEU A 95 -30.43 -10.90 7.65
C LEU A 95 -29.11 -10.45 7.01
N ALA A 96 -28.68 -11.11 5.93
CA ALA A 96 -27.45 -10.77 5.22
C ALA A 96 -27.52 -9.38 4.60
N ARG A 97 -28.66 -9.00 4.01
CA ARG A 97 -28.89 -7.62 3.53
C ARG A 97 -28.73 -6.60 4.65
N LYS A 98 -29.36 -6.82 5.80
CA LYS A 98 -29.29 -5.90 6.94
C LYS A 98 -27.87 -5.78 7.49
N ASN A 99 -27.14 -6.89 7.58
CA ASN A 99 -25.76 -6.91 8.04
C ASN A 99 -24.83 -6.23 7.02
N ASN A 100 -24.92 -6.56 5.73
CA ASN A 100 -24.12 -5.94 4.68
C ASN A 100 -24.35 -4.43 4.60
N LYS A 101 -25.60 -3.98 4.76
CA LYS A 101 -25.88 -2.54 4.85
C LYS A 101 -25.12 -1.88 5.99
N ARG A 102 -25.17 -2.46 7.20
CA ARG A 102 -24.46 -1.91 8.38
C ARG A 102 -22.95 -1.88 8.18
N ILE A 103 -22.40 -2.92 7.55
CA ILE A 103 -20.96 -3.00 7.23
C ILE A 103 -20.60 -1.90 6.24
N ILE A 104 -21.37 -1.73 5.16
CA ILE A 104 -21.11 -0.70 4.15
C ILE A 104 -21.26 0.70 4.75
N ASP A 105 -22.29 0.95 5.55
CA ASP A 105 -22.47 2.23 6.23
C ASP A 105 -21.27 2.53 7.15
N TYR A 106 -20.81 1.54 7.93
CA TYR A 106 -19.60 1.65 8.78
C TYR A 106 -18.34 1.96 7.96
N VAL A 107 -18.13 1.23 6.86
CA VAL A 107 -16.96 1.41 5.98
C VAL A 107 -16.99 2.79 5.33
N ASN A 108 -18.15 3.23 4.84
CA ASN A 108 -18.34 4.55 4.23
C ASN A 108 -18.06 5.67 5.24
N ASP A 109 -18.61 5.58 6.45
CA ASP A 109 -18.38 6.57 7.51
C ASP A 109 -16.87 6.71 7.80
N HIS A 110 -16.14 5.59 7.85
CA HIS A 110 -14.69 5.63 8.04
C HIS A 110 -13.97 6.27 6.85
N TYR A 111 -14.31 5.90 5.62
CA TYR A 111 -13.73 6.54 4.43
C TYR A 111 -14.02 8.04 4.36
N GLU A 112 -15.19 8.49 4.80
CA GLU A 112 -15.50 9.93 4.85
C GLU A 112 -14.68 10.66 5.90
N LEU A 113 -14.47 10.05 7.07
CA LEU A 113 -13.59 10.61 8.10
C LEU A 113 -12.13 10.66 7.63
N GLU A 114 -11.65 9.62 6.96
CA GLU A 114 -10.31 9.56 6.40
C GLU A 114 -10.11 10.54 5.24
N GLY A 115 -11.10 10.66 4.35
CA GLY A 115 -11.11 11.65 3.28
C GLY A 115 -11.08 13.08 3.81
N LYS A 116 -11.89 13.38 4.85
CA LYS A 116 -11.83 14.68 5.56
C LYS A 116 -10.46 14.91 6.18
N ARG A 117 -9.88 13.90 6.85
CA ARG A 117 -8.52 13.98 7.41
C ARG A 117 -7.52 14.38 6.34
N LEU A 118 -7.50 13.70 5.20
CA LEU A 118 -6.51 13.97 4.16
C LEU A 118 -6.71 15.31 3.48
N LYS A 119 -7.97 15.75 3.34
CA LYS A 119 -8.27 17.11 2.90
C LYS A 119 -7.77 18.16 3.90
N GLU A 120 -7.99 17.97 5.19
CA GLU A 120 -7.62 18.93 6.25
C GLU A 120 -6.12 18.93 6.58
N THR A 121 -5.47 17.78 6.56
CA THR A 121 -4.05 17.61 6.95
C THR A 121 -3.09 17.76 5.78
N ILE A 122 -3.52 17.35 4.58
CA ILE A 122 -2.67 17.18 3.40
C ILE A 122 -3.21 17.99 2.20
N GLY A 123 -4.45 18.50 2.25
CA GLY A 123 -5.02 19.34 1.18
C GLY A 123 -5.43 18.56 -0.07
N VAL A 124 -5.58 17.23 0.03
CA VAL A 124 -5.91 16.34 -1.11
C VAL A 124 -7.28 15.70 -0.89
N ASP A 125 -8.12 15.74 -1.93
CA ASP A 125 -9.33 14.94 -1.99
C ASP A 125 -8.94 13.53 -2.48
N ILE A 126 -9.01 12.48 -1.64
CA ILE A 126 -8.88 11.12 -2.18
C ILE A 126 -10.12 10.81 -3.03
N LEU A 127 -9.90 10.25 -4.22
CA LEU A 127 -10.86 9.40 -4.90
C LEU A 127 -11.36 8.31 -3.94
N LYS A 128 -12.62 8.41 -3.52
CA LYS A 128 -13.31 7.34 -2.78
C LYS A 128 -13.07 6.00 -3.48
N PRO A 129 -13.05 4.86 -2.76
CA PRO A 129 -13.15 3.55 -3.41
C PRO A 129 -14.27 3.59 -4.45
N ASP A 130 -14.10 2.85 -5.56
CA ASP A 130 -15.09 2.72 -6.63
C ASP A 130 -16.35 1.95 -6.18
N THR A 131 -16.95 2.39 -5.08
CA THR A 131 -18.19 1.90 -4.48
C THR A 131 -19.26 2.99 -4.56
N LYS A 132 -19.18 3.89 -5.56
CA LYS A 132 -20.23 4.90 -5.78
C LYS A 132 -21.58 4.18 -5.91
N PRO A 133 -22.53 4.39 -4.99
CA PRO A 133 -23.81 3.71 -5.04
C PRO A 133 -24.55 4.11 -6.31
N GLN A 134 -25.06 3.14 -7.07
CA GLN A 134 -26.02 3.45 -8.13
C GLN A 134 -27.32 3.89 -7.45
N LYS A 135 -27.74 5.15 -7.69
CA LYS A 135 -29.03 5.64 -7.22
C LYS A 135 -30.14 4.82 -7.90
N GLN A 136 -30.82 3.96 -7.15
CA GLN A 136 -32.12 3.43 -7.53
C GLN A 136 -33.21 3.91 -6.58
N THR A 137 -34.36 4.20 -7.16
CA THR A 137 -35.56 4.67 -6.48
C THR A 137 -36.16 3.54 -5.63
N ASN A 138 -36.24 3.77 -4.32
CA ASN A 138 -37.09 3.05 -3.34
C ASN A 138 -36.86 1.55 -3.10
N ARG A 139 -35.73 0.95 -3.46
CA ARG A 139 -35.29 -0.35 -2.91
C ARG A 139 -33.80 -0.28 -2.60
N PHE A 140 -33.35 -1.10 -1.64
CA PHE A 140 -31.98 -1.25 -1.13
C PHE A 140 -30.90 -0.82 -2.16
N PRO A 141 -29.92 0.04 -1.79
CA PRO A 141 -28.96 0.57 -2.76
C PRO A 141 -28.28 -0.57 -3.53
N GLY A 142 -28.39 -0.51 -4.87
CA GLY A 142 -27.68 -1.42 -5.75
C GLY A 142 -26.20 -1.06 -5.74
N TYR A 143 -25.40 -1.83 -5.02
CA TYR A 143 -23.95 -1.80 -5.17
C TYR A 143 -23.58 -2.88 -6.19
N GLU A 144 -22.84 -2.48 -7.21
CA GLU A 144 -22.13 -3.41 -8.10
C GLU A 144 -20.68 -3.43 -7.64
N LEU A 145 -20.28 -4.56 -7.06
CA LEU A 145 -18.96 -4.75 -6.46
C LEU A 145 -18.23 -5.87 -7.20
N SER A 146 -16.94 -5.70 -7.44
CA SER A 146 -16.08 -6.83 -7.78
C SER A 146 -15.89 -7.73 -6.56
N GLU A 147 -15.42 -8.96 -6.80
CA GLU A 147 -15.17 -9.91 -5.70
C GLU A 147 -14.18 -9.34 -4.68
N PHE A 148 -13.14 -8.66 -5.15
CA PHE A 148 -12.15 -8.02 -4.29
C PHE A 148 -12.75 -6.89 -3.44
N GLN A 149 -13.60 -6.04 -4.02
CA GLN A 149 -14.29 -4.98 -3.28
C GLN A 149 -15.27 -5.55 -2.24
N TYR A 150 -15.99 -6.62 -2.59
CA TYR A 150 -16.87 -7.31 -1.65
C TYR A 150 -16.06 -7.91 -0.49
N TRP A 151 -14.94 -8.59 -0.78
CA TRP A 151 -14.03 -9.11 0.23
C TRP A 151 -13.51 -8.02 1.15
N GLU A 152 -13.03 -6.88 0.61
CA GLU A 152 -12.48 -5.79 1.40
C GLU A 152 -13.50 -5.24 2.40
N ILE A 153 -14.73 -5.00 1.94
CA ILE A 153 -15.84 -4.49 2.78
C ILE A 153 -16.14 -5.45 3.94
N GLN A 154 -16.25 -6.75 3.67
CA GLN A 154 -16.52 -7.75 4.72
C GLN A 154 -15.35 -7.83 5.72
N ASN A 155 -14.11 -7.87 5.23
CA ASN A 155 -12.94 -8.11 6.07
C ASN A 155 -12.53 -6.92 6.92
N ILE A 156 -12.80 -5.67 6.49
CA ILE A 156 -12.65 -4.47 7.33
C ILE A 156 -13.44 -4.62 8.64
N HIS A 157 -14.63 -5.21 8.58
CA HIS A 157 -15.49 -5.41 9.75
C HIS A 157 -15.13 -6.68 10.54
N ASP A 158 -14.80 -7.78 9.86
CA ASP A 158 -14.71 -9.10 10.48
C ASP A 158 -13.33 -9.45 11.03
N MET A 159 -12.26 -8.83 10.52
CA MET A 159 -10.91 -8.98 11.06
C MET A 159 -10.75 -8.12 12.31
N GLY A 160 -10.67 -8.76 13.48
CA GLY A 160 -10.62 -8.08 14.78
C GLY A 160 -9.43 -7.12 14.91
N LEU A 161 -8.28 -7.49 14.33
CA LEU A 161 -7.09 -6.65 14.29
C LEU A 161 -7.32 -5.39 13.45
N VAL A 162 -7.78 -5.56 12.21
CA VAL A 162 -8.08 -4.45 11.28
C VAL A 162 -9.08 -3.48 11.91
N LYS A 163 -10.18 -4.02 12.46
CA LYS A 163 -11.18 -3.24 13.18
C LYS A 163 -10.59 -2.50 14.38
N ALA A 164 -9.69 -3.13 15.15
CA ALA A 164 -9.03 -2.49 16.28
C ALA A 164 -8.08 -1.36 15.88
N ILE A 165 -7.44 -1.46 14.72
CA ILE A 165 -6.58 -0.41 14.14
C ILE A 165 -7.45 0.78 13.69
N ILE A 166 -8.48 0.51 12.88
CA ILE A 166 -9.45 1.49 12.39
C ILE A 166 -10.11 2.26 13.54
N GLU A 167 -10.59 1.54 14.56
CA GLU A 167 -11.23 2.13 15.74
C GLU A 167 -10.23 2.71 16.76
N ARG A 168 -8.92 2.65 16.46
CA ARG A 168 -7.84 3.16 17.31
C ARG A 168 -7.89 2.65 18.74
N ARG A 169 -8.22 1.37 18.85
CA ARG A 169 -8.19 0.63 20.12
C ARG A 169 -6.88 -0.14 20.27
N ILE A 170 -6.18 -0.40 19.17
CA ILE A 170 -4.99 -1.26 19.14
C ILE A 170 -3.87 -0.77 20.06
N GLY A 171 -3.62 0.54 20.13
CA GLY A 171 -2.61 1.15 21.00
C GLY A 171 -2.92 1.10 22.50
N SER A 172 -4.19 0.91 22.88
CA SER A 172 -4.62 0.99 24.28
C SER A 172 -4.63 -0.37 24.96
N SER A 173 -3.71 -0.58 25.90
CA SER A 173 -3.66 -1.77 26.78
C SER A 173 -4.92 -1.96 27.65
N LYS A 174 -5.65 -0.87 27.94
CA LYS A 174 -6.91 -0.92 28.68
C LYS A 174 -8.08 -1.42 27.82
N LYS A 175 -8.07 -1.10 26.52
CA LYS A 175 -9.14 -1.51 25.59
C LYS A 175 -8.88 -2.89 24.99
N ILE A 176 -7.61 -3.27 24.88
CA ILE A 176 -7.17 -4.54 24.30
C ILE A 176 -6.11 -5.11 25.24
N SER A 177 -6.40 -6.24 25.88
CA SER A 177 -5.40 -6.96 26.68
C SER A 177 -4.28 -7.52 25.80
N VAL A 178 -3.20 -8.01 26.42
CA VAL A 178 -2.12 -8.71 25.69
C VAL A 178 -2.67 -9.96 25.00
N ASP A 179 -3.42 -10.79 25.71
CA ASP A 179 -4.02 -12.01 25.16
C ASP A 179 -4.93 -11.70 23.97
N ARG A 180 -5.78 -10.66 24.10
CA ARG A 180 -6.66 -10.26 23.02
C ARG A 180 -5.89 -9.73 21.80
N PHE A 181 -4.75 -9.07 22.01
CA PHE A 181 -3.88 -8.67 20.90
C PHE A 181 -3.35 -9.89 20.15
N ILE A 182 -2.87 -10.90 20.88
CA ILE A 182 -2.34 -12.14 20.31
C ILE A 182 -3.44 -12.89 19.54
N ASP A 183 -4.65 -13.02 20.11
CA ASP A 183 -5.79 -13.65 19.42
C ASP A 183 -6.10 -12.98 18.08
N MET A 184 -6.11 -11.63 18.06
CA MET A 184 -6.36 -10.88 16.84
C MET A 184 -5.21 -11.00 15.82
N ALA A 185 -3.96 -11.07 16.29
CA ALA A 185 -2.80 -11.31 15.44
C ALA A 185 -2.84 -12.71 14.82
N ASN A 186 -3.24 -13.74 15.58
CA ASN A 186 -3.41 -15.10 15.07
C ASN A 186 -4.56 -15.17 14.05
N GLN A 187 -5.68 -14.49 14.30
CA GLN A 187 -6.78 -14.37 13.31
C GLN A 187 -6.29 -13.73 12.01
N TYR A 188 -5.46 -12.68 12.10
CA TYR A 188 -4.85 -12.05 10.94
C TYR A 188 -3.94 -13.04 10.19
N ASP A 189 -3.09 -13.78 10.91
CA ASP A 189 -2.18 -14.78 10.32
C ASP A 189 -2.94 -15.91 9.63
N GLU A 190 -4.08 -16.35 10.16
CA GLU A 190 -4.94 -17.34 9.48
C GLU A 190 -5.48 -16.81 8.14
N VAL A 191 -5.85 -15.53 8.08
CA VAL A 191 -6.31 -14.91 6.83
C VAL A 191 -5.17 -14.85 5.83
N ILE A 192 -3.98 -14.37 6.22
CA ILE A 192 -2.83 -14.29 5.30
C ILE A 192 -2.37 -15.69 4.89
N GLY A 193 -2.32 -16.65 5.80
CA GLY A 193 -1.97 -18.04 5.51
C GLY A 193 -2.92 -18.68 4.49
N LYS A 194 -4.23 -18.42 4.60
CA LYS A 194 -5.21 -18.86 3.58
C LYS A 194 -4.97 -18.23 2.21
N GLN A 195 -4.61 -16.95 2.15
CA GLN A 195 -4.31 -16.28 0.88
C GLN A 195 -3.00 -16.77 0.27
N ARG A 196 -1.96 -16.94 1.10
CA ARG A 196 -0.69 -17.51 0.66
C ARG A 196 -0.85 -18.91 0.11
N GLY A 197 -1.72 -19.72 0.72
CA GLY A 197 -2.06 -21.05 0.21
C GLY A 197 -2.77 -21.04 -1.15
N LYS A 198 -3.25 -19.90 -1.64
CA LYS A 198 -3.85 -19.74 -2.98
C LYS A 198 -2.90 -19.10 -4.00
N PHE A 199 -1.82 -18.48 -3.53
CA PHE A 199 -0.82 -17.85 -4.36
C PHE A 199 -0.10 -18.92 -5.21
N ASN A 200 0.13 -18.64 -6.49
CA ASN A 200 0.72 -19.54 -7.48
C ASN A 200 -0.08 -20.84 -7.76
N ILE A 201 -1.38 -20.89 -7.44
CA ILE A 201 -2.26 -22.00 -7.86
C ILE A 201 -2.87 -21.71 -9.23
N GLU A 202 -3.60 -20.60 -9.35
CA GLU A 202 -4.23 -20.13 -10.59
C GLU A 202 -4.07 -18.60 -10.67
N GLN A 203 -4.06 -18.06 -11.89
CA GLN A 203 -3.71 -16.65 -12.12
C GLN A 203 -4.62 -15.67 -11.39
N GLU A 204 -5.94 -15.88 -11.44
CA GLU A 204 -6.90 -15.02 -10.74
C GLU A 204 -6.74 -15.13 -9.22
N ALA A 205 -6.51 -16.33 -8.70
CA ALA A 205 -6.24 -16.55 -7.28
C ALA A 205 -4.94 -15.86 -6.85
N THR A 206 -3.88 -15.92 -7.67
CA THR A 206 -2.61 -15.21 -7.43
C THR A 206 -2.83 -13.69 -7.34
N ILE A 207 -3.54 -13.10 -8.31
CA ILE A 207 -3.83 -11.66 -8.31
C ILE A 207 -4.64 -11.30 -7.07
N PHE A 208 -5.75 -12.00 -6.83
CA PHE A 208 -6.63 -11.73 -5.70
C PHE A 208 -5.88 -11.81 -4.37
N SER A 209 -5.16 -12.91 -4.12
CA SER A 209 -4.42 -13.11 -2.87
C SER A 209 -3.29 -12.11 -2.68
N SER A 210 -2.64 -11.68 -3.77
CA SER A 210 -1.65 -10.61 -3.72
C SER A 210 -2.28 -9.26 -3.38
N LEU A 211 -3.42 -8.92 -3.98
CA LEU A 211 -4.14 -7.68 -3.69
C LEU A 211 -4.62 -7.60 -2.25
N VAL A 212 -5.00 -8.74 -1.65
CA VAL A 212 -5.38 -8.83 -0.23
C VAL A 212 -4.23 -8.37 0.65
N LEU A 213 -3.05 -9.00 0.55
CA LEU A 213 -1.93 -8.65 1.42
C LEU A 213 -1.37 -7.26 1.08
N PHE A 214 -1.30 -6.89 -0.20
CA PHE A 214 -0.90 -5.55 -0.62
C PHE A 214 -1.79 -4.46 0.01
N THR A 215 -3.10 -4.68 0.03
CA THR A 215 -4.07 -3.73 0.62
C THR A 215 -3.91 -3.66 2.14
N LEU A 216 -3.78 -4.80 2.80
CA LEU A 216 -3.57 -4.85 4.25
C LEU A 216 -2.26 -4.17 4.65
N GLU A 217 -1.18 -4.40 3.91
CA GLU A 217 0.12 -3.80 4.20
C GLU A 217 0.19 -2.32 3.86
N THR A 218 -0.52 -1.86 2.84
CA THR A 218 -0.63 -0.43 2.54
C THR A 218 -1.39 0.30 3.65
N LYS A 219 -2.58 -0.21 4.01
CA LYS A 219 -3.51 0.52 4.89
C LYS A 219 -3.22 0.36 6.37
N TYR A 220 -2.69 -0.80 6.76
CA TYR A 220 -2.55 -1.16 8.17
C TYR A 220 -1.11 -1.47 8.56
N SER A 221 -0.22 -1.84 7.62
CA SER A 221 1.22 -2.03 7.84
C SER A 221 1.56 -2.97 9.02
N PHE A 222 0.74 -3.99 9.26
CA PHE A 222 0.89 -4.85 10.44
C PHE A 222 2.15 -5.72 10.38
N GLU A 223 2.46 -6.32 9.23
CA GLU A 223 3.69 -7.10 9.05
C GLU A 223 4.91 -6.21 9.23
N PHE A 224 4.88 -5.01 8.63
CA PHE A 224 5.97 -4.06 8.78
C PHE A 224 6.19 -3.60 10.22
N PHE A 225 5.13 -3.34 10.99
CA PHE A 225 5.27 -2.99 12.42
C PHE A 225 5.75 -4.16 13.26
N TYR A 226 5.38 -5.40 12.91
CA TYR A 226 5.97 -6.58 13.52
C TYR A 226 7.48 -6.67 13.24
N ALA A 227 7.90 -6.41 12.00
CA ALA A 227 9.30 -6.41 11.60
C ALA A 227 10.10 -5.34 12.36
N LEU A 228 9.58 -4.11 12.43
CA LEU A 228 10.18 -3.03 13.22
C LEU A 228 10.25 -3.37 14.71
N ALA A 229 9.19 -3.94 15.30
CA ALA A 229 9.19 -4.32 16.70
C ALA A 229 10.21 -5.43 17.00
N THR A 230 10.42 -6.34 16.05
CA THR A 230 11.43 -7.39 16.14
C THR A 230 12.85 -6.81 16.07
N GLU A 231 13.09 -5.86 15.16
CA GLU A 231 14.38 -5.15 15.07
C GLU A 231 14.64 -4.29 16.32
N MET A 232 13.62 -3.61 16.85
CA MET A 232 13.70 -2.87 18.11
C MET A 232 14.12 -3.76 19.28
N GLU A 233 13.50 -4.93 19.42
CA GLU A 233 13.86 -5.88 20.47
C GLU A 233 15.29 -6.41 20.29
N ALA A 234 15.68 -6.77 19.06
CA ALA A 234 17.03 -7.25 18.74
C ALA A 234 18.12 -6.19 19.00
N ALA A 235 17.84 -4.92 18.71
CA ALA A 235 18.74 -3.80 18.92
C ALA A 235 18.70 -3.24 20.37
N GLY A 236 17.79 -3.72 21.22
CA GLY A 236 17.59 -3.18 22.57
C GLY A 236 17.01 -1.76 22.59
N VAL A 237 16.34 -1.34 21.52
CA VAL A 237 15.77 0.00 21.35
C VAL A 237 14.32 0.03 21.81
N THR A 238 13.97 0.98 22.68
CA THR A 238 12.60 1.09 23.24
C THR A 238 11.74 2.16 22.57
N GLN A 239 12.35 3.01 21.76
CA GLN A 239 11.71 4.09 21.02
C GLN A 239 12.46 4.38 19.71
N ILE A 240 11.73 4.39 18.61
CA ILE A 240 12.23 4.83 17.30
C ILE A 240 12.50 6.34 17.35
N PRO A 241 13.69 6.82 16.94
CA PRO A 241 13.96 8.25 16.77
C PRO A 241 13.03 8.86 15.72
N ASP A 242 12.45 10.03 15.99
CA ASP A 242 11.49 10.69 15.08
C ASP A 242 10.39 9.76 14.52
N MET A 243 9.81 8.95 15.42
CA MET A 243 8.90 7.86 15.08
C MET A 243 7.75 8.28 14.16
N GLU A 244 7.11 9.42 14.42
CA GLU A 244 5.96 9.87 13.63
C GLU A 244 6.34 10.09 12.16
N ASN A 245 7.37 10.90 11.88
CA ASN A 245 7.78 11.18 10.50
C ASN A 245 8.32 9.94 9.78
N ARG A 246 9.11 9.11 10.46
CA ARG A 246 9.66 7.89 9.86
C ARG A 246 8.59 6.88 9.52
N LEU A 247 7.61 6.68 10.41
CA LEU A 247 6.48 5.79 10.13
C LEU A 247 5.55 6.40 9.07
N MET A 248 5.34 7.72 9.06
CA MET A 248 4.55 8.38 8.02
C MET A 248 5.17 8.16 6.64
N ALA A 249 6.49 8.32 6.50
CA ALA A 249 7.21 8.14 5.24
C ALA A 249 7.25 6.70 4.71
N THR A 250 7.15 5.70 5.60
CA THR A 250 7.36 4.27 5.26
C THR A 250 6.09 3.43 5.32
N ALA A 251 5.06 3.91 6.02
CA ALA A 251 3.83 3.17 6.30
C ALA A 251 2.56 4.03 6.24
N GLY A 252 2.68 5.35 6.09
CA GLY A 252 1.55 6.27 5.98
C GLY A 252 1.28 6.72 4.55
N SER A 253 0.12 7.36 4.38
CA SER A 253 -0.15 8.21 3.21
C SER A 253 0.19 9.65 3.56
N TYR A 254 1.00 10.29 2.71
CA TYR A 254 1.56 11.60 3.00
C TYR A 254 1.64 12.48 1.76
N LYS A 255 1.77 13.78 1.99
CA LYS A 255 2.13 14.74 0.96
C LYS A 255 3.51 15.29 1.25
N CYS A 256 4.31 15.38 0.21
CA CYS A 256 5.66 15.91 0.29
C CYS A 256 5.90 16.92 -0.83
N THR A 257 6.78 17.87 -0.53
CA THR A 257 7.33 18.78 -1.52
C THR A 257 8.48 18.09 -2.23
N SER A 258 8.29 17.81 -3.51
CA SER A 258 9.29 17.19 -4.38
C SER A 258 10.25 18.23 -4.94
N CYS A 259 11.53 17.85 -5.06
CA CYS A 259 12.54 18.61 -5.80
C CYS A 259 12.47 18.40 -7.32
N LEU A 260 11.61 17.47 -7.79
CA LEU A 260 11.50 17.13 -9.21
C LEU A 260 11.16 18.32 -10.12
N PRO A 261 10.41 19.35 -9.72
CA PRO A 261 10.15 20.49 -10.61
C PRO A 261 11.39 21.33 -10.91
N ASP A 262 12.35 21.37 -9.99
CA ASP A 262 13.63 22.05 -10.23
C ASP A 262 14.55 21.22 -11.15
N ILE A 263 14.48 19.88 -11.03
CA ILE A 263 15.31 18.91 -11.75
C ILE A 263 14.71 18.54 -13.12
N CYS A 264 13.39 18.53 -13.22
CA CYS A 264 12.62 18.01 -14.35
C CYS A 264 11.34 18.84 -14.61
N PRO A 265 11.47 20.16 -14.85
CA PRO A 265 10.34 21.08 -14.92
C PRO A 265 9.35 20.76 -16.04
N ALA A 266 9.75 19.99 -17.06
CA ALA A 266 8.88 19.60 -18.17
C ALA A 266 7.93 18.44 -17.84
N TYR A 267 8.19 17.68 -16.76
CA TYR A 267 7.47 16.44 -16.44
C TYR A 267 7.01 16.38 -14.97
N ALA A 268 7.53 17.26 -14.12
CA ALA A 268 7.03 17.52 -12.79
C ALA A 268 6.76 19.01 -12.64
N HIS A 269 5.57 19.49 -13.04
CA HIS A 269 5.24 20.91 -12.96
C HIS A 269 4.81 21.36 -11.56
N ASP A 270 4.42 20.43 -10.71
CA ASP A 270 3.96 20.67 -9.34
C ASP A 270 4.97 20.18 -8.30
N ASN A 271 5.23 21.05 -7.33
CA ASN A 271 6.08 20.74 -6.18
C ASN A 271 5.41 19.75 -5.24
N ASP A 272 4.08 19.61 -5.29
CA ASP A 272 3.31 18.87 -4.30
C ASP A 272 2.96 17.47 -4.80
N ARG A 273 3.40 16.44 -4.09
CA ARG A 273 3.14 15.03 -4.43
C ARG A 273 2.42 14.31 -3.32
N PHE A 274 1.38 13.56 -3.67
CA PHE A 274 0.64 12.70 -2.76
C PHE A 274 1.07 11.24 -2.96
N VAL A 275 1.61 10.65 -1.91
CA VAL A 275 1.98 9.24 -1.85
C VAL A 275 0.91 8.50 -1.06
N GLU A 276 0.13 7.67 -1.76
CA GLU A 276 -0.89 6.82 -1.14
C GLU A 276 -0.35 5.43 -0.80
N TYR A 277 0.49 4.87 -1.69
CA TYR A 277 1.03 3.50 -1.62
C TYR A 277 2.55 3.55 -1.42
N PRO A 278 3.06 3.46 -0.18
CA PRO A 278 4.50 3.34 0.03
C PRO A 278 5.02 2.00 -0.50
N MET A 279 6.28 1.94 -0.94
CA MET A 279 6.94 0.72 -1.43
C MET A 279 7.06 -0.38 -0.35
N ILE A 280 6.09 -1.30 -0.33
CA ILE A 280 5.86 -2.28 0.74
C ILE A 280 7.00 -3.29 0.90
N LEU A 281 7.60 -3.76 -0.20
CA LEU A 281 8.72 -4.70 -0.14
C LEU A 281 10.02 -3.99 0.23
N GLN A 282 10.26 -2.84 -0.38
CA GLN A 282 11.52 -2.11 -0.25
C GLN A 282 11.72 -1.56 1.16
N ARG A 283 10.65 -1.09 1.82
CA ARG A 283 10.73 -0.57 3.20
C ARG A 283 11.32 -1.58 4.19
N GLN A 284 11.21 -2.89 3.92
CA GLN A 284 11.82 -3.94 4.76
C GLN A 284 13.35 -3.89 4.78
N ARG A 285 13.99 -3.31 3.75
CA ARG A 285 15.46 -3.14 3.71
C ARG A 285 15.96 -2.01 4.62
N PHE A 286 15.07 -1.18 5.13
CA PHE A 286 15.39 0.01 5.93
C PHE A 286 15.13 -0.17 7.43
N LEU A 287 14.76 -1.37 7.91
CA LEU A 287 14.37 -1.60 9.32
C LEU A 287 15.43 -1.10 10.32
N LYS A 288 16.71 -1.41 10.08
CA LYS A 288 17.83 -0.99 10.94
C LYS A 288 17.98 0.53 10.97
N GLN A 289 17.89 1.16 9.80
CA GLN A 289 17.98 2.60 9.63
C GLN A 289 16.83 3.27 10.40
N ILE A 290 15.60 2.77 10.23
CA ILE A 290 14.40 3.27 10.92
C ILE A 290 14.57 3.17 12.43
N VAL A 291 14.94 1.99 12.94
CA VAL A 291 14.97 1.71 14.38
C VAL A 291 16.14 2.39 15.09
N SER A 292 17.34 2.34 14.50
CA SER A 292 18.58 2.55 15.26
C SER A 292 19.32 3.84 14.91
N LEU A 293 19.12 4.43 13.73
CA LEU A 293 19.87 5.63 13.35
C LEU A 293 19.30 6.88 14.04
N PRO A 294 20.14 7.71 14.70
CA PRO A 294 19.69 8.95 15.31
C PRO A 294 19.01 9.89 14.29
N ALA A 295 18.07 10.70 14.76
CA ALA A 295 17.50 11.78 13.96
C ALA A 295 18.60 12.78 13.57
N GLY A 296 18.58 13.27 12.33
CA GLY A 296 19.60 14.20 11.81
C GLY A 296 20.95 13.55 11.48
N SER A 297 21.04 12.21 11.48
CA SER A 297 22.24 11.47 11.05
C SER A 297 22.19 11.14 9.55
N ILE A 298 23.19 10.39 9.04
CA ILE A 298 23.16 9.86 7.66
C ILE A 298 21.91 9.01 7.36
N GLY A 299 21.21 8.52 8.39
CA GLY A 299 19.92 7.86 8.23
C GLY A 299 18.87 8.73 7.55
N GLU A 300 18.94 10.05 7.69
CA GLU A 300 18.05 10.98 6.98
C GLU A 300 18.16 10.84 5.47
N LEU A 301 19.38 10.63 4.94
CA LEU A 301 19.57 10.39 3.51
C LEU A 301 18.85 9.11 3.05
N SER A 302 18.90 8.04 3.85
CA SER A 302 18.16 6.80 3.56
C SER A 302 16.64 7.02 3.54
N PHE A 303 16.11 7.88 4.42
CA PHE A 303 14.68 8.23 4.43
C PHE A 303 14.30 9.15 3.26
N SER A 304 15.13 10.15 2.95
CA SER A 304 14.94 10.97 1.76
C SER A 304 14.90 10.11 0.50
N ARG A 305 15.76 9.08 0.39
CA ARG A 305 15.75 8.14 -0.75
C ARG A 305 14.43 7.38 -0.86
N ILE A 306 13.90 6.80 0.21
CA ILE A 306 12.63 6.06 0.10
C ILE A 306 11.46 6.99 -0.23
N ILE A 307 11.44 8.20 0.33
CA ILE A 307 10.43 9.22 0.02
C ILE A 307 10.52 9.62 -1.46
N GLU A 308 11.73 9.96 -1.93
CA GLU A 308 11.98 10.35 -3.31
C GLU A 308 11.71 9.19 -4.30
N ALA A 309 11.90 7.93 -3.90
CA ALA A 309 11.55 6.77 -4.71
C ALA A 309 10.03 6.65 -4.89
N ASN A 310 9.25 6.84 -3.82
CA ASN A 310 7.79 6.88 -3.89
C ASN A 310 7.32 8.05 -4.77
N VAL A 311 7.96 9.21 -4.64
CA VAL A 311 7.70 10.40 -5.45
C VAL A 311 8.01 10.14 -6.93
N LEU A 312 9.15 9.52 -7.24
CA LEU A 312 9.52 9.14 -8.60
C LEU A 312 8.50 8.15 -9.19
N ALA A 313 8.13 7.11 -8.45
CA ALA A 313 7.12 6.14 -8.89
C ALA A 313 5.77 6.80 -9.20
N ASN A 314 5.35 7.76 -8.36
CA ASN A 314 4.12 8.53 -8.57
C ASN A 314 4.24 9.47 -9.77
N ALA A 315 5.34 10.21 -9.87
CA ALA A 315 5.58 11.17 -10.94
C ALA A 315 5.62 10.48 -12.30
N VAL A 316 6.38 9.39 -12.41
CA VAL A 316 6.49 8.59 -13.64
C VAL A 316 5.11 8.18 -14.19
N GLN A 317 4.20 7.74 -13.32
CA GLN A 317 2.84 7.38 -13.70
C GLN A 317 2.00 8.56 -14.20
N SER A 318 2.34 9.81 -13.83
CA SER A 318 1.57 10.99 -14.21
C SER A 318 1.91 11.54 -15.60
N HIS A 319 3.07 11.20 -16.17
CA HIS A 319 3.51 11.79 -17.45
C HIS A 319 4.12 10.80 -18.45
N ILE A 320 4.35 9.52 -18.10
CA ILE A 320 4.67 8.50 -19.11
C ILE A 320 3.40 8.08 -19.85
N TYR A 321 3.51 8.09 -21.18
CA TYR A 321 2.52 7.56 -22.10
C TYR A 321 3.05 6.30 -22.76
N LEU A 322 2.27 5.23 -22.72
CA LEU A 322 2.54 4.00 -23.47
C LEU A 322 1.66 3.99 -24.72
N ASN A 323 2.30 3.95 -25.90
CA ASN A 323 1.61 4.04 -27.20
C ASN A 323 0.61 5.21 -27.28
N GLY A 324 0.99 6.38 -26.75
CA GLY A 324 0.17 7.60 -26.78
C GLY A 324 -0.98 7.65 -25.76
N LYS A 325 -1.07 6.69 -24.83
CA LYS A 325 -2.07 6.70 -23.74
C LYS A 325 -1.40 6.81 -22.38
N PRO A 326 -2.02 7.50 -21.39
CA PRO A 326 -1.52 7.50 -20.02
C PRO A 326 -1.31 6.06 -19.53
N MET A 327 -0.19 5.79 -18.85
CA MET A 327 0.23 4.42 -18.52
C MET A 327 -0.88 3.57 -17.88
N ARG A 328 -1.56 4.08 -16.85
CA ARG A 328 -2.65 3.37 -16.17
C ARG A 328 -3.80 3.00 -17.11
N VAL A 329 -4.16 3.89 -18.04
CA VAL A 329 -5.18 3.65 -19.07
C VAL A 329 -4.71 2.59 -20.06
N TRP A 330 -3.45 2.67 -20.50
CA TRP A 330 -2.88 1.66 -21.39
C TRP A 330 -2.93 0.26 -20.75
N PHE A 331 -2.56 0.13 -19.47
CA PHE A 331 -2.66 -1.14 -18.75
C PHE A 331 -4.11 -1.65 -18.74
N ALA A 332 -5.07 -0.82 -18.32
CA ALA A 332 -6.47 -1.21 -18.28
C ALA A 332 -7.01 -1.73 -19.63
N GLU A 333 -6.54 -1.17 -20.75
CA GLU A 333 -7.06 -1.52 -22.08
C GLU A 333 -6.26 -2.62 -22.81
N ASN A 334 -5.00 -2.86 -22.46
CA ASN A 334 -4.07 -3.69 -23.27
C ASN A 334 -3.46 -4.88 -22.51
N THR A 335 -3.82 -5.06 -21.25
CA THR A 335 -3.30 -6.14 -20.40
C THR A 335 -4.42 -7.01 -19.85
N ASP A 336 -4.10 -8.26 -19.54
CA ASP A 336 -5.06 -9.27 -19.07
C ASP A 336 -4.58 -9.99 -17.79
N ILE A 337 -5.37 -10.95 -17.32
CA ILE A 337 -5.09 -11.74 -16.11
C ILE A 337 -3.71 -12.43 -16.15
N ASN A 338 -3.25 -12.91 -17.33
CA ASN A 338 -1.92 -13.52 -17.44
C ASN A 338 -0.81 -12.49 -17.21
N ASP A 339 -1.00 -11.28 -17.76
CA ASP A 339 -0.07 -10.17 -17.58
C ASP A 339 0.02 -9.76 -16.11
N TRP A 340 -1.13 -9.53 -15.48
CA TRP A 340 -1.18 -9.10 -14.08
C TRP A 340 -0.63 -10.16 -13.13
N ALA A 341 -0.99 -11.43 -13.33
CA ALA A 341 -0.46 -12.53 -12.55
C ALA A 341 1.07 -12.56 -12.62
N SER A 342 1.67 -12.46 -13.81
CA SER A 342 3.14 -12.47 -13.93
C SER A 342 3.81 -11.33 -13.13
N VAL A 343 3.19 -10.15 -13.05
CA VAL A 343 3.69 -9.03 -12.24
C VAL A 343 3.57 -9.35 -10.74
N PHE A 344 2.41 -9.84 -10.29
CA PHE A 344 2.19 -10.16 -8.88
C PHE A 344 3.01 -11.36 -8.39
N GLU A 345 3.25 -12.35 -9.24
CA GLU A 345 4.14 -13.49 -9.00
C GLU A 345 5.60 -13.04 -8.85
N THR A 346 6.03 -12.10 -9.68
CA THR A 346 7.40 -11.56 -9.64
C THR A 346 7.61 -10.61 -8.46
N TYR A 347 6.60 -9.78 -8.16
CA TYR A 347 6.62 -8.90 -7.00
C TYR A 347 6.62 -9.71 -5.70
N ASP A 348 5.72 -10.70 -5.62
CA ASP A 348 5.53 -11.59 -4.46
C ASP A 348 5.44 -10.80 -3.14
N VAL A 349 4.28 -10.17 -2.94
CA VAL A 349 4.02 -9.40 -1.71
C VAL A 349 4.12 -10.27 -0.44
N PHE A 350 3.96 -11.59 -0.55
CA PHE A 350 4.08 -12.50 0.59
C PHE A 350 5.50 -12.58 1.15
N ARG A 351 6.50 -12.01 0.47
CA ARG A 351 7.84 -11.82 1.03
C ARG A 351 7.87 -10.90 2.26
N THR A 352 6.84 -10.08 2.48
CA THR A 352 6.70 -9.31 3.73
C THR A 352 6.09 -10.11 4.88
N TYR A 353 5.46 -11.26 4.59
CA TYR A 353 4.72 -12.00 5.60
C TYR A 353 5.65 -12.80 6.50
N HIS A 354 5.55 -12.56 7.80
CA HIS A 354 6.26 -13.31 8.83
C HIS A 354 5.40 -14.48 9.33
N GLU A 355 5.82 -15.71 9.03
CA GLU A 355 5.21 -16.91 9.60
C GLU A 355 5.51 -17.04 11.10
N ASN A 356 4.59 -17.65 11.85
CA ASN A 356 4.77 -18.04 13.25
C ASN A 356 5.27 -16.89 14.14
N LYS A 357 4.62 -15.73 14.06
CA LYS A 357 5.01 -14.52 14.79
C LYS A 357 5.10 -14.79 16.29
N SER A 358 6.32 -14.67 16.83
CA SER A 358 6.53 -14.65 18.27
C SER A 358 6.29 -13.24 18.83
N TRP A 359 5.31 -13.14 19.73
CA TRP A 359 4.89 -11.89 20.38
C TRP A 359 5.36 -11.84 21.83
N SER A 360 6.36 -11.00 22.11
CA SER A 360 6.74 -10.63 23.47
C SER A 360 5.92 -9.40 23.93
N PRO A 361 5.78 -9.18 25.25
CA PRO A 361 5.18 -7.94 25.76
C PRO A 361 5.89 -6.67 25.23
N ALA A 362 7.21 -6.74 25.01
CA ALA A 362 7.98 -5.62 24.46
C ALA A 362 7.59 -5.32 23.01
N LYS A 363 7.48 -6.35 22.16
CA LYS A 363 7.03 -6.17 20.76
C LYS A 363 5.61 -5.63 20.68
N ILE A 364 4.70 -6.16 21.49
CA ILE A 364 3.31 -5.66 21.54
C ILE A 364 3.30 -4.19 21.95
N GLN A 365 4.06 -3.82 22.97
CA GLN A 365 4.16 -2.43 23.40
C GLN A 365 4.77 -1.52 22.33
N ALA A 366 5.76 -2.00 21.57
CA ALA A 366 6.35 -1.27 20.45
C ALA A 366 5.32 -1.03 19.33
N VAL A 367 4.62 -2.07 18.87
CA VAL A 367 3.56 -1.97 17.85
C VAL A 367 2.46 -1.00 18.28
N ARG A 368 2.07 -1.04 19.55
CA ARG A 368 1.09 -0.09 20.11
C ARG A 368 1.54 1.35 19.99
N LYS A 369 2.79 1.64 20.37
CA LYS A 369 3.37 2.99 20.24
C LYS A 369 3.43 3.44 18.77
N MET A 370 3.76 2.54 17.84
CA MET A 370 3.79 2.84 16.42
C MET A 370 2.40 3.23 15.87
N TYR A 371 1.36 2.46 16.21
CA TYR A 371 -0.01 2.84 15.84
C TYR A 371 -0.47 4.12 16.53
N ASP A 372 -0.11 4.32 17.81
CA ASP A 372 -0.45 5.54 18.53
C ASP A 372 0.19 6.78 17.89
N ALA A 373 1.46 6.68 17.45
CA ALA A 373 2.19 7.75 16.76
C ALA A 373 1.54 8.16 15.43
N LEU A 374 0.97 7.21 14.69
CA LEU A 374 0.21 7.50 13.46
C LEU A 374 -1.24 7.92 13.74
N SER A 375 -1.76 7.68 14.96
CA SER A 375 -3.14 7.96 15.33
C SER A 375 -3.35 9.41 15.78
N LEU A 376 -3.53 10.33 14.83
CA LEU A 376 -3.77 11.75 15.14
C LEU A 376 -5.11 11.97 15.85
N ASN A 377 -5.11 12.47 17.10
CA ASN A 377 -6.26 12.63 18.01
C ASN A 377 -7.49 13.34 17.39
N TYR A 378 -8.53 12.59 16.96
CA TYR A 378 -9.73 13.17 16.31
C TYR A 378 -10.55 14.14 17.20
N LYS A 379 -10.30 14.20 18.52
CA LYS A 379 -10.96 15.16 19.41
C LYS A 379 -10.45 16.59 19.23
N SER A 380 -9.29 16.80 18.62
CA SER A 380 -8.78 18.17 18.35
C SER A 380 -9.41 18.79 17.10
N LEU A 381 -9.82 17.98 16.11
CA LEU A 381 -10.49 18.47 14.89
C LEU A 381 -11.95 18.90 15.13
N SER A 382 -12.60 18.42 16.19
CA SER A 382 -13.94 18.85 16.59
C SER A 382 -13.95 20.08 17.50
N ARG A 383 -12.79 20.58 17.94
CA ARG A 383 -12.69 21.88 18.61
C ARG A 383 -12.44 22.93 17.53
N LYS A 384 -13.49 23.68 17.18
CA LYS A 384 -13.30 25.02 16.60
C LYS A 384 -12.24 25.74 17.44
N PRO A 385 -11.24 26.41 16.85
CA PRO A 385 -10.40 27.30 17.62
C PRO A 385 -11.33 28.26 18.35
N SER A 386 -11.25 28.25 19.68
CA SER A 386 -11.79 29.34 20.49
C SER A 386 -11.08 30.58 20.00
N ILE A 387 -11.81 31.43 19.29
CA ILE A 387 -11.43 32.81 19.08
C ILE A 387 -11.45 33.41 20.49
N GLU A 388 -10.28 33.42 21.13
CA GLU A 388 -10.04 34.30 22.26
C GLU A 388 -9.56 35.64 21.69
N ASN A 389 -10.25 36.68 22.16
CA ASN A 389 -10.32 38.07 21.68
C ASN A 389 -9.01 38.73 21.24
#